data_AF-A0A349XLW8-F1
#
_entry.id   AF-A0A349XLW8-F1
#
_cell.length_a   1.000
_cell.length_b   1.000
_cell.length_c   1.000
_cell.angle_alpha   90.00
_cell.angle_beta   90.00
_cell.angle_gamma   90.00
#
_symmetry.space_group_name_H-M   'P 1'
#
loop_
_entity.id
_entity.type
_entity.pdbx_description
1 polymer ?
#
loop_
_entity_poly.entity_id
_entity_poly.type
_entity_poly.pdbx_seq_one_letter_code
_entity_poly.pdbx_strand_id
1 'polypeptide(L)'
;MQPWAWLIVNGHKDIENRDWPTKFRGLVAIHAGKKPDDDCTYALTCHDGPRHPVTGVPFSIDTGSRRIESDGLFDTYSATAWHGHFGGIVGLAEIADCVIASESEWFQGIFGFVIRNARPVDFIPVRGKLGFFDWRKNLPVAP
;
A
#
# COMPACT_ATOMS: atom_id res chain seq x y z
N MET A 1 -3.61 -1.95 6.27
CA MET A 1 -2.35 -2.65 6.58
C MET A 1 -1.26 -2.06 5.70
N GLN A 2 0.00 -2.07 6.15
CA GLN A 2 1.17 -1.77 5.30
C GLN A 2 1.76 -3.07 4.76
N PRO A 3 2.36 -3.08 3.56
CA PRO A 3 2.75 -1.94 2.72
C PRO A 3 1.76 -1.58 1.58
N TRP A 4 0.54 -2.12 1.58
CA TRP A 4 -0.43 -1.95 0.49
C TRP A 4 -0.68 -0.49 0.05
N ALA A 5 -0.76 0.44 1.00
CA ALA A 5 -0.91 1.87 0.69
C ALA A 5 0.28 2.42 -0.12
N TRP A 6 1.50 1.98 0.21
CA TRP A 6 2.72 2.34 -0.50
C TRP A 6 2.78 1.73 -1.90
N LEU A 7 2.29 0.49 -2.07
CA LEU A 7 2.15 -0.11 -3.41
C LEU A 7 1.20 0.72 -4.29
N ILE A 8 0.10 1.23 -3.73
CA ILE A 8 -0.83 2.10 -4.46
C ILE A 8 -0.14 3.40 -4.88
N VAL A 9 0.43 4.15 -3.93
CA VAL A 9 0.91 5.51 -4.22
C VAL A 9 2.18 5.53 -5.07
N ASN A 10 2.96 4.44 -5.10
CA ASN A 10 4.09 4.27 -6.02
C ASN A 10 3.66 3.68 -7.38
N GLY A 11 2.37 3.45 -7.61
CA GLY A 11 1.84 3.00 -8.90
C GLY A 11 2.01 1.50 -9.19
N HIS A 12 2.40 0.71 -8.19
CA HIS A 12 2.52 -0.74 -8.33
C HIS A 12 1.18 -1.45 -8.29
N LYS A 13 0.25 -0.96 -7.45
CA LYS A 13 -1.08 -1.54 -7.23
C LYS A 13 -2.17 -0.63 -7.79
N ASP A 14 -2.84 -1.09 -8.85
CA ASP A 14 -3.83 -0.33 -9.62
C ASP A 14 -5.29 -0.57 -9.16
N ILE A 15 -5.51 -1.48 -8.22
CA ILE A 15 -6.83 -1.79 -7.66
C ILE A 15 -6.79 -1.83 -6.14
N GLU A 16 -7.75 -1.20 -5.48
CA GLU A 16 -8.00 -1.33 -4.04
C GLU A 16 -9.23 -2.24 -3.80
N ASN A 17 -9.04 -3.38 -3.13
CA ASN A 17 -10.10 -4.36 -2.92
C ASN A 17 -10.95 -4.03 -1.69
N ARG A 18 -12.27 -4.13 -1.83
CA ARG A 18 -13.24 -3.86 -0.76
C ARG A 18 -14.41 -4.84 -0.79
N ASP A 19 -15.04 -4.99 0.36
CA ASP A 19 -16.29 -5.74 0.57
C ASP A 19 -17.54 -4.86 0.37
N TRP A 20 -17.37 -3.56 0.09
CA TRP A 20 -18.44 -2.62 -0.19
C TRP A 20 -18.19 -1.83 -1.49
N PRO A 21 -19.24 -1.49 -2.25
CA PRO A 21 -19.12 -0.71 -3.48
C PRO A 21 -19.12 0.80 -3.21
N THR A 22 -18.61 1.59 -4.17
CA THR A 22 -18.76 3.04 -4.13
C THR A 22 -19.13 3.67 -5.47
N LYS A 23 -19.94 4.74 -5.41
CA LYS A 23 -20.22 5.62 -6.55
C LYS A 23 -19.25 6.80 -6.66
N PHE A 24 -18.40 7.01 -5.65
CA PHE A 24 -17.44 8.12 -5.68
C PHE A 24 -16.42 7.92 -6.81
N ARG A 25 -16.15 9.01 -7.53
CA ARG A 25 -15.10 9.10 -8.56
C ARG A 25 -14.34 10.40 -8.36
N GLY A 26 -13.02 10.36 -8.48
CA GLY A 26 -12.16 11.51 -8.32
C GLY A 26 -11.07 11.32 -7.28
N LEU A 27 -10.47 12.45 -6.87
CA LEU A 27 -9.24 12.47 -6.07
C LEU A 27 -9.49 12.09 -4.61
N VAL A 28 -8.65 11.19 -4.09
CA VAL A 28 -8.59 10.78 -2.69
C VAL A 28 -7.17 10.86 -2.15
N ALA A 29 -7.08 11.05 -0.83
CA ALA A 29 -5.83 10.85 -0.10
C ALA A 29 -5.73 9.38 0.35
N ILE A 30 -4.53 8.80 0.21
CA ILE A 30 -4.24 7.43 0.60
C ILE A 30 -3.64 7.43 2.00
N HIS A 31 -4.31 6.75 2.92
CA HIS A 31 -3.88 6.60 4.31
C HIS A 31 -3.17 5.27 4.53
N ALA A 32 -1.96 5.35 5.06
CA ALA A 32 -1.22 4.21 5.57
C ALA A 32 -1.71 3.83 6.97
N GLY A 33 -2.45 2.72 7.09
CA GLY A 33 -2.86 2.17 8.41
C GLY A 33 -1.68 1.78 9.31
N LYS A 34 -1.92 1.68 10.62
CA LYS A 34 -0.88 1.43 11.65
C LYS A 34 -0.35 0.00 11.73
N LYS A 35 -1.11 -0.98 11.25
CA LYS A 35 -0.75 -2.39 11.35
C LYS A 35 0.08 -2.82 10.14
N PRO A 36 1.27 -3.43 10.33
CA PRO A 36 1.96 -4.11 9.25
C PRO A 36 1.19 -5.36 8.82
N ASP A 37 1.44 -5.77 7.58
CA ASP A 37 1.11 -7.05 6.99
C ASP A 37 2.45 -7.77 6.77
N ASP A 38 2.76 -8.71 7.65
CA ASP A 38 4.07 -9.36 7.68
C ASP A 38 4.26 -10.26 6.45
N ASP A 39 3.19 -10.90 5.95
CA ASP A 39 3.23 -11.75 4.76
C ASP A 39 3.51 -10.91 3.50
N CYS A 40 2.80 -9.80 3.33
CA CYS A 40 3.04 -8.88 2.22
C CYS A 40 4.44 -8.25 2.32
N THR A 41 4.87 -7.88 3.53
CA THR A 41 6.22 -7.34 3.74
C THR A 41 7.28 -8.38 3.36
N TYR A 42 7.13 -9.62 3.85
CA TYR A 42 8.03 -10.73 3.54
C TYR A 42 8.09 -11.02 2.05
N ALA A 43 6.95 -11.04 1.34
CA ALA A 43 6.92 -11.23 -0.10
C ALA A 43 7.76 -10.16 -0.84
N LEU A 44 7.66 -8.90 -0.43
CA LEU A 44 8.38 -7.79 -1.06
C LEU A 44 9.87 -7.71 -0.66
N THR A 45 10.29 -8.41 0.39
CA THR A 45 11.68 -8.42 0.87
C THR A 45 12.24 -9.85 0.96
N CYS A 46 11.70 -10.78 0.18
CA CYS A 46 12.12 -12.18 0.21
C CYS A 46 13.59 -12.29 -0.23
N HIS A 47 14.35 -13.19 0.41
CA HIS A 47 15.79 -13.34 0.19
C HIS A 47 16.15 -13.74 -1.25
N ASP A 48 15.29 -14.53 -1.90
CA ASP A 48 15.40 -14.91 -3.30
C ASP A 48 14.94 -13.81 -4.28
N GLY A 49 14.63 -12.62 -3.75
CA GLY A 49 14.12 -11.46 -4.47
C GLY A 49 12.63 -11.22 -4.24
N PRO A 50 12.13 -9.98 -4.49
CA PRO A 50 10.74 -9.63 -4.24
C PRO A 50 9.77 -10.44 -5.10
N ARG A 51 8.62 -10.78 -4.50
CA ARG A 51 7.52 -11.51 -5.12
C ARG A 51 6.23 -10.71 -5.03
N HIS A 52 5.36 -10.91 -6.01
CA HIS A 52 4.06 -10.25 -6.07
C HIS A 52 3.22 -10.78 -4.89
N PRO A 53 2.74 -9.94 -3.96
CA PRO A 53 2.09 -10.41 -2.73
C PRO A 53 0.81 -11.24 -2.95
N VAL A 54 0.18 -11.12 -4.13
CA VAL A 54 -1.02 -11.88 -4.48
C VAL A 54 -0.71 -13.16 -5.27
N THR A 55 0.12 -13.09 -6.32
CA THR A 55 0.35 -14.21 -7.25
C THR A 55 1.60 -15.02 -6.91
N GLY A 56 2.51 -14.51 -6.08
CA GLY A 56 3.76 -15.16 -5.67
C GLY A 56 4.85 -15.20 -6.74
N VAL A 57 4.57 -14.72 -7.96
CA VAL A 57 5.53 -14.66 -9.06
C VAL A 57 6.62 -13.60 -8.77
N PRO A 58 7.82 -13.70 -9.37
CA PRO A 58 8.85 -12.68 -9.23
C PRO A 58 8.31 -11.30 -9.59
N PHE A 59 8.60 -10.30 -8.75
CA PHE A 59 8.05 -8.97 -8.87
C PHE A 59 9.15 -7.93 -8.80
N SER A 60 9.31 -7.16 -9.88
CA SER A 60 10.35 -6.13 -9.93
C SER A 60 9.88 -4.88 -9.19
N ILE A 61 10.41 -4.68 -8.00
CA ILE A 61 10.13 -3.51 -7.16
C ILE A 61 11.37 -3.10 -6.38
N ASP A 62 11.65 -1.80 -6.32
CA ASP A 62 12.64 -1.26 -5.39
C ASP A 62 11.91 -0.75 -4.14
N THR A 63 11.91 -1.55 -3.07
CA THR A 63 11.34 -1.16 -1.78
C THR A 63 12.29 -0.27 -0.95
N GLY A 64 13.49 0.02 -1.46
CA GLY A 64 14.58 0.64 -0.71
C GLY A 64 15.25 -0.30 0.29
N SER A 65 14.74 -1.53 0.46
CA SER A 65 15.40 -2.54 1.27
C SER A 65 16.70 -3.01 0.60
N ARG A 66 17.75 -3.21 1.40
CA ARG A 66 19.06 -3.66 0.94
C ARG A 66 19.54 -4.79 1.84
N ARG A 67 20.27 -5.76 1.28
CA ARG A 67 20.90 -6.81 2.09
C ARG A 67 21.93 -6.17 3.02
N ILE A 68 21.84 -6.49 4.30
CA ILE A 68 22.77 -6.03 5.34
C ILE A 68 23.87 -7.07 5.54
N GLU A 69 23.48 -8.33 5.75
CA GLU A 69 24.38 -9.43 6.09
C GLU A 69 23.84 -10.76 5.52
N SER A 70 24.74 -11.74 5.38
CA SER A 70 24.44 -13.09 4.92
C SER A 70 25.28 -14.06 5.74
N ASP A 71 24.66 -15.01 6.43
CA ASP A 71 25.36 -16.06 7.19
C ASP A 71 25.47 -17.38 6.40
N GLY A 72 25.02 -17.39 5.14
CA GLY A 72 25.00 -18.55 4.26
C GLY A 72 23.78 -19.45 4.43
N LEU A 73 22.92 -19.21 5.42
CA LEU A 73 21.64 -19.90 5.64
C LEU A 73 20.45 -18.93 5.52
N PHE A 74 20.63 -17.68 5.96
CA PHE A 74 19.67 -16.60 5.88
C PHE A 74 20.36 -15.28 5.48
N ASP A 75 19.67 -14.49 4.66
CA ASP A 75 20.07 -13.12 4.34
C ASP A 75 19.24 -12.15 5.19
N THR A 76 19.88 -11.25 5.92
CA THR A 76 19.22 -10.15 6.65
C THR A 76 19.08 -8.95 5.73
N TYR A 77 17.87 -8.40 5.65
CA TYR A 77 17.57 -7.21 4.85
C TYR A 77 17.21 -6.02 5.73
N SER A 78 17.57 -4.82 5.29
CA SER A 78 17.14 -3.57 5.93
C SER A 78 15.62 -3.42 5.81
N ALA A 79 15.06 -2.62 6.71
CA ALA A 79 13.68 -2.18 6.53
C ALA A 79 13.49 -1.47 5.18
N THR A 80 12.27 -1.49 4.65
CA THR A 80 11.93 -0.75 3.43
C THR A 80 12.03 0.75 3.67
N ALA A 81 12.20 1.54 2.61
CA ALA A 81 12.18 3.02 2.69
C ALA A 81 10.85 3.58 3.22
N TRP A 82 9.82 2.74 3.30
CA TRP A 82 8.48 3.08 3.78
C TRP A 82 8.28 2.77 5.27
N HIS A 83 9.27 2.12 5.89
CA HIS A 83 9.22 1.76 7.30
C HIS A 83 9.12 3.02 8.18
N GLY A 84 8.26 2.98 9.20
CA GLY A 84 8.02 4.11 10.10
C GLY A 84 6.95 5.10 9.64
N HIS A 85 6.57 5.11 8.35
CA HIS A 85 5.49 5.97 7.83
C HIS A 85 4.11 5.32 8.00
N PHE A 86 3.77 5.01 9.24
CA PHE A 86 2.50 4.39 9.65
C PHE A 86 1.53 5.42 10.25
N GLY A 87 0.24 5.23 10.03
CA GLY A 87 -0.78 6.06 10.65
C GLY A 87 -0.83 7.48 10.10
N GLY A 88 -0.77 7.64 8.79
CA GLY A 88 -0.83 8.95 8.14
C GLY A 88 -1.12 8.89 6.65
N ILE A 89 -1.29 10.05 6.03
CA ILE A 89 -1.41 10.18 4.58
C ILE A 89 -0.02 10.00 3.96
N VAL A 90 0.06 9.16 2.94
CA VAL A 90 1.31 8.83 2.22
C VAL A 90 1.26 9.16 0.73
N GLY A 91 0.08 9.47 0.20
CA GLY A 91 -0.06 9.84 -1.19
C GLY A 91 -1.46 10.26 -1.57
N LEU A 92 -1.61 10.51 -2.85
CA LEU A 92 -2.87 10.85 -3.51
C LEU A 92 -3.11 9.84 -4.62
N ALA A 93 -4.37 9.57 -4.92
CA ALA A 93 -4.76 8.81 -6.09
C ALA A 93 -6.17 9.18 -6.54
N GLU A 94 -6.52 8.84 -7.77
CA GLU A 94 -7.86 8.98 -8.31
C GLU A 94 -8.59 7.63 -8.27
N ILE A 95 -9.81 7.62 -7.76
CA ILE A 95 -10.74 6.50 -7.96
C ILE A 95 -11.45 6.73 -9.29
N ALA A 96 -11.05 5.97 -10.31
CA ALA A 96 -11.57 6.08 -11.66
C ALA A 96 -12.80 5.18 -11.89
N ASP A 97 -12.85 4.03 -11.21
CA ASP A 97 -14.01 3.13 -11.28
C ASP A 97 -14.19 2.25 -10.02
N CYS A 98 -15.31 1.53 -9.94
CA CYS A 98 -15.59 0.49 -8.95
C CYS A 98 -16.16 -0.71 -9.69
N VAL A 99 -15.34 -1.76 -9.84
CA VAL A 99 -15.64 -2.93 -10.66
C VAL A 99 -15.90 -4.16 -9.80
N ILE A 100 -16.61 -5.15 -10.36
CA ILE A 100 -16.86 -6.47 -9.74
C ILE A 100 -16.03 -7.59 -10.39
N ALA A 101 -15.25 -7.26 -11.41
CA ALA A 101 -14.32 -8.15 -12.09
C ALA A 101 -13.20 -7.32 -12.72
N SER A 102 -11.99 -7.86 -12.76
CA SER A 102 -10.83 -7.24 -13.43
C SER A 102 -9.78 -8.29 -13.78
N GLU A 103 -9.01 -8.03 -14.83
CA GLU A 103 -7.84 -8.84 -15.22
C GLU A 103 -6.57 -8.47 -14.43
N SER A 104 -6.59 -7.40 -13.64
CA SER A 104 -5.44 -7.02 -12.81
C SER A 104 -5.13 -8.12 -11.79
N GLU A 105 -3.84 -8.47 -11.68
CA GLU A 105 -3.31 -9.40 -10.66
C GLU A 105 -3.57 -8.92 -9.22
N TRP A 106 -3.91 -7.63 -9.05
CA TRP A 106 -4.23 -7.04 -7.77
C TRP A 106 -5.70 -7.17 -7.38
N PHE A 107 -6.59 -7.57 -8.29
CA PHE A 107 -8.02 -7.73 -8.00
C PHE A 107 -8.26 -9.02 -7.22
N GLN A 108 -8.86 -8.88 -6.04
CA GLN A 108 -9.23 -9.99 -5.15
C GLN A 108 -10.56 -9.66 -4.47
N GLY A 109 -11.44 -10.64 -4.33
CA GLY A 109 -12.72 -10.47 -3.63
C GLY A 109 -13.86 -9.94 -4.52
N ILE A 110 -14.71 -9.07 -3.96
CA ILE A 110 -16.02 -8.72 -4.55
C ILE A 110 -15.97 -7.40 -5.33
N PHE A 111 -15.38 -6.35 -4.76
CA PHE A 111 -15.28 -5.04 -5.40
C PHE A 111 -13.83 -4.58 -5.47
N GLY A 112 -13.46 -3.97 -6.60
CA GLY A 112 -12.17 -3.34 -6.83
C GLY A 112 -12.35 -1.88 -7.21
N PHE A 113 -11.78 -0.97 -6.42
CA PHE A 113 -11.71 0.44 -6.78
C PHE A 113 -10.52 0.63 -7.72
N VAL A 114 -10.78 1.03 -8.96
CA VAL A 114 -9.75 1.25 -9.98
C VAL A 114 -9.02 2.54 -9.66
N ILE A 115 -7.71 2.43 -9.49
CA ILE A 115 -6.83 3.52 -9.11
C ILE A 115 -6.09 4.07 -10.32
N ARG A 116 -6.07 5.40 -10.46
CA ARG A 116 -5.30 6.12 -11.49
C ARG A 116 -4.53 7.28 -10.85
N ASN A 117 -3.53 7.78 -11.57
CA ASN A 117 -2.81 9.01 -11.22
C ASN A 117 -2.27 9.00 -9.77
N ALA A 118 -1.88 7.81 -9.28
CA ALA A 118 -1.38 7.64 -7.94
C ALA A 118 0.03 8.21 -7.82
N ARG A 119 0.29 8.93 -6.72
CA ARG A 119 1.61 9.50 -6.45
C ARG A 119 1.84 9.64 -4.94
N PRO A 120 3.09 9.46 -4.47
CA PRO A 120 3.42 9.72 -3.08
C PRO A 120 3.34 11.22 -2.77
N VAL A 121 3.18 11.53 -1.49
CA VAL A 121 3.37 12.87 -0.92
C VAL A 121 4.22 12.77 0.34
N ASP A 122 4.68 13.90 0.86
CA ASP A 122 5.30 13.95 2.18
C ASP A 122 4.35 13.35 3.22
N PHE A 123 4.90 12.59 4.16
CA PHE A 123 4.09 11.91 5.17
C PHE A 123 3.38 12.92 6.08
N ILE A 124 2.05 12.80 6.17
CA ILE A 124 1.22 13.63 7.06
C ILE A 124 0.60 12.73 8.14
N PRO A 125 1.05 12.82 9.41
CA PRO A 125 0.46 12.04 10.49
C PRO A 125 -1.03 12.35 10.66
N VAL A 126 -1.88 11.33 10.59
CA VAL A 126 -3.35 11.46 10.66
C VAL A 126 -3.95 10.22 11.30
N ARG A 127 -4.88 10.39 12.24
CA ARG A 127 -5.63 9.25 12.79
C ARG A 127 -6.53 8.65 11.70
N GLY A 128 -6.32 7.38 11.38
CA GLY A 128 -7.13 6.67 10.40
C GLY A 128 -8.56 6.42 10.86
N LYS A 129 -9.48 6.25 9.90
CA LYS A 129 -10.88 5.87 10.13
C LYS A 129 -11.34 4.91 9.03
N LEU A 130 -12.33 4.06 9.33
CA LEU A 130 -12.94 3.17 8.33
C LEU A 130 -13.72 3.97 7.29
N GLY A 131 -13.77 3.43 6.07
CA GLY A 131 -14.44 4.06 4.92
C GLY A 131 -13.76 5.33 4.43
N PHE A 132 -14.46 6.12 3.62
CA PHE A 132 -14.01 7.47 3.27
C PHE A 132 -14.23 8.43 4.44
N PHE A 133 -13.26 9.30 4.69
CA PHE A 133 -13.33 10.30 5.75
C PHE A 133 -12.58 11.56 5.36
N ASP A 134 -13.01 12.69 5.94
CA ASP A 134 -12.30 13.95 5.85
C ASP A 134 -11.09 13.91 6.79
N TRP A 135 -9.92 13.65 6.23
CA TRP A 135 -8.67 13.44 6.98
C TRP A 135 -8.21 14.68 7.75
N ARG A 136 -8.58 15.89 7.30
CA ARG A 136 -8.19 17.14 7.97
C ARG A 136 -8.81 17.28 9.36
N LYS A 137 -9.96 16.63 9.58
CA LYS A 137 -10.63 16.55 10.89
C LYS A 137 -9.96 15.57 11.86
N ASN A 138 -8.99 14.79 11.38
CA ASN A 138 -8.30 13.75 12.16
C ASN A 138 -6.79 14.01 12.31
N LEU A 139 -6.37 15.27 12.11
CA LEU A 139 -5.01 15.69 12.43
C LEU A 139 -4.73 15.48 13.93
N PRO A 140 -3.50 15.10 14.32
CA PRO A 140 -3.12 15.07 15.72
C PRO A 140 -3.30 16.48 16.32
N VAL A 141 -3.82 16.55 17.53
CA VAL A 141 -3.79 17.80 18.31
C VAL A 141 -2.32 18.09 18.60
N ALA A 142 -1.87 19.31 18.33
CA ALA A 142 -0.54 19.75 18.74
C ALA A 142 -0.38 19.52 20.26
N PRO A 143 0.77 19.04 20.72
CA PRO A 143 1.00 18.79 22.14
C PRO A 143 0.81 20.05 22.99
#